data_AF-A0A077QKC8-F1
#
_entry.id   AF-A0A077QKC8-F1
#
_cell.length_a   1.000
_cell.length_b   1.000
_cell.length_c   1.000
_cell.angle_alpha   90.00
_cell.angle_beta   90.00
_cell.angle_gamma   90.00
#
_symmetry.space_group_name_H-M   'P 1'
#
loop_
_entity.id
_entity.type
_entity.pdbx_description
1 polymer ?
#
loop_
_entity_poly.entity_id
_entity_poly.type
_entity_poly.pdbx_seq_one_letter_code
_entity_poly.pdbx_strand_id
1 'polypeptide(L)'
;MTNNFPAVLDSFIKNYGELKRSISQLSDSESFELEEVFLNNIEELIKLKVYHLKAFEILLNSAPERAISYLKNYYLSADLIDSCDDHVADLAFMFSDIKEILGEDKLNEVLNCSEFTDCNKNFYRVKHAIEFAMGNSE
;
A
#
# COMPACT_ATOMS: atom_id res chain seq x y z
N MET A 1 10.82 -17.19 19.75
CA MET A 1 10.18 -15.90 20.10
C MET A 1 9.08 -15.65 19.08
N THR A 2 7.83 -15.63 19.50
CA THR A 2 6.70 -15.26 18.63
C THR A 2 6.82 -13.78 18.28
N ASN A 3 6.92 -13.50 16.98
CA ASN A 3 7.04 -12.13 16.48
C ASN A 3 5.66 -11.45 16.57
N ASN A 4 5.37 -10.87 17.73
CA ASN A 4 4.08 -10.21 18.02
C ASN A 4 4.00 -8.80 17.42
N PHE A 5 5.02 -8.34 16.69
CA PHE A 5 5.06 -7.00 16.12
C PHE A 5 3.88 -6.67 15.18
N PRO A 6 3.35 -7.58 14.34
CA PRO A 6 2.16 -7.30 13.52
C PRO A 6 0.94 -6.95 14.38
N ALA A 7 0.68 -7.77 15.40
CA ALA A 7 -0.44 -7.53 16.33
C ALA A 7 -0.25 -6.24 17.14
N VAL A 8 0.99 -5.89 17.47
CA VAL A 8 1.33 -4.61 18.13
C VAL A 8 1.10 -3.44 17.18
N LEU A 9 1.50 -3.55 15.92
CA LEU A 9 1.32 -2.51 14.91
C LEU A 9 -0.17 -2.29 14.62
N ASP A 10 -0.93 -3.36 14.40
CA ASP A 10 -2.38 -3.32 14.21
C ASP A 10 -3.09 -2.68 15.40
N SER A 11 -2.71 -3.06 16.63
CA SER A 11 -3.25 -2.48 17.86
C SER A 11 -2.89 -1.00 18.00
N PHE A 12 -1.64 -0.63 17.74
CA PHE A 12 -1.19 0.76 17.77
C PHE A 12 -2.00 1.63 16.81
N ILE A 13 -2.22 1.15 15.59
CA ILE A 13 -2.97 1.87 14.55
C ILE A 13 -4.44 2.01 14.92
N LYS A 14 -5.06 0.93 15.41
CA LYS A 14 -6.43 0.97 15.89
C LYS A 14 -6.59 1.99 17.02
N ASN A 15 -5.70 1.95 18.00
CA ASN A 15 -5.71 2.87 19.14
C ASN A 15 -5.45 4.31 18.69
N TYR A 16 -4.56 4.52 17.72
CA TYR A 16 -4.31 5.83 17.13
C TYR A 16 -5.56 6.39 16.42
N GLY A 17 -6.28 5.57 15.65
CA GLY A 17 -7.54 5.98 15.00
C GLY A 17 -8.64 6.35 16.00
N GLU A 18 -8.73 5.63 17.13
CA GLU A 18 -9.65 5.96 18.23
C GLU A 18 -9.24 7.24 18.97
N LEU A 19 -7.94 7.42 19.22
CA LEU A 19 -7.39 8.64 19.81
C LEU A 19 -7.66 9.85 18.92
N LYS A 20 -7.38 9.74 17.62
CA LYS A 20 -7.63 10.80 16.63
C LYS A 20 -9.11 11.19 16.61
N ARG A 21 -10.04 10.22 16.56
CA ARG A 21 -11.49 10.49 16.62
C ARG A 21 -11.88 11.29 17.86
N SER A 22 -11.21 11.04 18.97
CA SER A 22 -11.44 11.75 20.23
C SER A 22 -10.85 13.17 20.19
N ILE A 23 -9.67 13.36 19.58
CA ILE A 23 -8.99 14.66 19.43
C ILE A 23 -9.67 15.56 18.39
N SER A 24 -10.20 15.01 17.29
CA SER A 24 -10.97 15.77 16.29
C SER A 24 -12.24 16.41 16.84
N GLN A 25 -12.66 16.05 18.06
CA GLN A 25 -13.73 16.74 18.77
C GLN A 25 -13.25 17.97 19.56
N LEU A 26 -11.93 18.21 19.62
CA LEU A 26 -11.29 19.21 20.50
C LEU A 26 -10.57 20.36 19.75
N SER A 27 -10.07 20.18 18.53
CA SER A 27 -9.79 21.25 17.53
C SER A 27 -9.32 20.67 16.19
N ASP A 28 -9.57 21.38 15.08
CA ASP A 28 -9.27 20.88 13.73
C ASP A 28 -7.77 20.92 13.39
N SER A 29 -6.99 21.90 13.88
CA SER A 29 -5.60 22.10 13.47
C SER A 29 -4.62 21.06 14.03
N GLU A 30 -4.72 20.73 15.32
CA GLU A 30 -3.86 19.69 15.94
C GLU A 30 -4.19 18.29 15.38
N SER A 31 -5.46 18.07 15.00
CA SER A 31 -5.91 16.80 14.42
C SER A 31 -5.29 16.53 13.04
N PHE A 32 -5.07 17.59 12.25
CA PHE A 32 -4.47 17.51 10.92
C PHE A 32 -2.96 17.24 10.99
N GLU A 33 -2.23 17.96 11.83
CA GLU A 33 -0.77 17.74 12.00
C GLU A 33 -0.46 16.32 12.48
N LEU A 34 -1.24 15.81 13.45
CA LEU A 34 -1.08 14.44 13.94
C LEU A 34 -1.33 13.41 12.83
N GLU A 35 -2.35 13.61 11.99
CA GLU A 35 -2.65 12.74 10.86
C GLU A 35 -1.51 12.69 9.85
N GLU A 36 -0.96 13.85 9.49
CA GLU A 36 0.12 13.93 8.53
C GLU A 36 1.38 13.21 9.06
N VAL A 37 1.73 13.39 10.33
CA VAL A 37 2.83 12.67 10.98
C VAL A 37 2.60 11.15 10.96
N PHE A 38 1.37 10.70 11.24
CA PHE A 38 1.04 9.27 11.20
C PHE A 38 1.19 8.70 9.78
N LEU A 39 0.62 9.34 8.77
CA LEU A 39 0.71 8.88 7.38
C LEU A 39 2.17 8.87 6.88
N ASN A 40 2.97 9.88 7.25
CA ASN A 40 4.40 9.92 6.94
C ASN A 40 5.15 8.72 7.56
N ASN A 41 4.85 8.36 8.81
CA ASN A 41 5.47 7.22 9.46
C ASN A 41 5.09 5.89 8.79
N ILE A 42 3.84 5.74 8.36
CA ILE A 42 3.40 4.54 7.62
C ILE A 42 4.16 4.43 6.28
N GLU A 43 4.31 5.52 5.53
CA GLU A 43 5.09 5.52 4.28
C GLU A 43 6.55 5.16 4.49
N GLU A 44 7.18 5.65 5.56
CA GLU A 44 8.56 5.28 5.91
C GLU A 44 8.69 3.79 6.25
N LEU A 45 7.70 3.17 6.91
CA LEU A 45 7.69 1.71 7.11
C LEU A 45 7.66 0.95 5.77
N ILE A 46 6.86 1.42 4.82
CA ILE A 46 6.80 0.83 3.46
C ILE A 46 8.17 0.93 2.79
N LYS A 47 8.78 2.11 2.84
CA LYS A 47 10.07 2.42 2.22
C LYS A 47 11.23 1.62 2.83
N LEU A 48 11.23 1.43 4.14
CA LEU A 48 12.24 0.65 4.87
C LEU A 48 12.02 -0.86 4.74
N LYS A 49 10.99 -1.31 4.00
CA LYS A 49 10.59 -2.73 3.87
C LYS A 49 10.31 -3.39 5.24
N VAL A 50 9.80 -2.61 6.20
CA VAL A 50 9.44 -3.09 7.55
C VAL A 50 7.94 -3.30 7.60
N TYR A 51 7.49 -4.57 7.51
CA TYR A 51 6.06 -4.91 7.43
C TYR A 51 5.31 -4.11 6.36
N HIS A 52 6.00 -3.83 5.25
CA HIS A 52 5.60 -2.87 4.24
C HIS A 52 4.28 -3.22 3.55
N LEU A 53 3.96 -4.51 3.37
CA LEU A 53 2.65 -4.91 2.83
C LEU A 53 1.51 -4.51 3.77
N LYS A 54 1.67 -4.80 5.08
CA LYS A 54 0.66 -4.42 6.07
C LYS A 54 0.56 -2.90 6.18
N ALA A 55 1.69 -2.21 6.22
CA ALA A 55 1.75 -0.74 6.22
C ALA A 55 1.08 -0.14 4.97
N PHE A 56 1.25 -0.75 3.80
CA PHE A 56 0.57 -0.35 2.57
C PHE A 56 -0.95 -0.56 2.65
N GLU A 57 -1.42 -1.73 3.09
CA GLU A 57 -2.85 -2.01 3.32
C GLU A 57 -3.48 -0.97 4.25
N ILE A 58 -2.78 -0.60 5.33
CA ILE A 58 -3.20 0.44 6.28
C ILE A 58 -3.28 1.80 5.62
N LEU A 59 -2.24 2.19 4.86
CA LEU A 59 -2.21 3.45 4.14
C LEU A 59 -3.34 3.51 3.11
N LEU A 60 -3.62 2.40 2.44
CA LEU A 60 -4.67 2.27 1.45
C LEU A 60 -6.07 2.44 2.06
N ASN A 61 -6.31 1.89 3.25
CA ASN A 61 -7.56 2.07 4.00
C ASN A 61 -7.74 3.51 4.52
N SER A 62 -6.64 4.15 4.94
CA SER A 62 -6.69 5.44 5.65
C SER A 62 -6.59 6.64 4.71
N ALA A 63 -5.76 6.54 3.67
CA ALA A 63 -5.48 7.59 2.69
C ALA A 63 -5.25 6.97 1.28
N PRO A 64 -6.32 6.50 0.60
CA PRO A 64 -6.21 5.77 -0.67
C PRO A 64 -5.39 6.49 -1.75
N GLU A 65 -5.67 7.77 -1.99
CA GLU A 65 -4.97 8.61 -2.97
C GLU A 65 -3.45 8.61 -2.73
N ARG A 66 -3.06 8.68 -1.46
CA ARG A 66 -1.66 8.73 -1.02
C ARG A 66 -0.98 7.38 -1.20
N ALA A 67 -1.65 6.28 -0.83
CA ALA A 67 -1.15 4.92 -1.08
C ALA A 67 -0.96 4.65 -2.58
N ILE A 68 -1.94 5.03 -3.42
CA ILE A 68 -1.85 4.87 -4.87
C ILE A 68 -0.72 5.71 -5.47
N SER A 69 -0.59 6.97 -5.03
CA SER A 69 0.53 7.83 -5.44
C SER A 69 1.88 7.20 -5.08
N TYR A 70 2.01 6.67 -3.86
CA TYR A 70 3.21 5.96 -3.44
C TYR A 70 3.50 4.74 -4.33
N LEU A 71 2.50 3.88 -4.57
CA LEU A 71 2.64 2.70 -5.44
C LEU A 71 3.12 3.10 -6.85
N LYS A 72 2.48 4.09 -7.47
CA LYS A 72 2.84 4.58 -8.81
C LYS A 72 4.28 5.10 -8.84
N ASN A 73 4.65 5.92 -7.86
CA ASN A 73 5.93 6.62 -7.83
C ASN A 73 7.13 5.73 -7.46
N TYR A 74 6.92 4.67 -6.66
CA TYR A 74 8.01 3.84 -6.14
C TYR A 74 8.02 2.40 -6.66
N TYR A 75 6.85 1.83 -6.92
CA TYR A 75 6.77 0.45 -7.41
C TYR A 75 6.65 0.38 -8.92
N LEU A 76 5.68 1.08 -9.51
CA LEU A 76 5.33 0.91 -10.93
C LEU A 76 6.32 1.61 -11.87
N SER A 77 6.88 2.74 -11.42
CA SER A 77 7.89 3.53 -12.13
C SER A 77 9.29 2.89 -12.15
N ALA A 78 9.54 1.91 -11.28
CA ALA A 78 10.83 1.22 -11.20
C ALA A 78 11.04 0.33 -12.43
N ASP A 79 12.31 0.05 -12.78
CA ASP A 79 12.60 -0.98 -13.78
C ASP A 79 12.35 -2.36 -13.15
N LEU A 80 11.22 -2.97 -13.50
CA LEU A 80 10.79 -4.24 -12.90
C LEU A 80 11.50 -5.45 -13.50
N ILE A 81 12.16 -5.30 -14.64
CA ILE A 81 12.87 -6.38 -15.33
C ILE A 81 14.17 -6.70 -14.58
N ASP A 82 14.89 -5.66 -14.16
CA ASP A 82 16.13 -5.77 -13.38
C ASP A 82 15.89 -5.66 -11.86
N SER A 83 14.63 -5.58 -11.41
CA SER A 83 14.30 -5.48 -9.99
C SER A 83 14.55 -6.80 -9.24
N CYS A 84 15.03 -6.68 -7.99
CA CYS A 84 15.16 -7.82 -7.07
C CYS A 84 13.81 -8.54 -6.88
N ASP A 85 13.89 -9.86 -6.62
CA ASP A 85 12.71 -10.72 -6.59
C ASP A 85 11.58 -10.25 -5.67
N ASP A 86 11.90 -9.64 -4.54
CA ASP A 86 10.90 -9.21 -3.54
C ASP A 86 9.96 -8.11 -4.06
N HIS A 87 10.41 -7.26 -4.99
CA HIS A 87 9.64 -6.08 -5.41
C HIS A 87 8.44 -6.42 -6.30
N VAL A 88 8.58 -7.42 -7.18
CA VAL A 88 7.46 -7.93 -8.00
C VAL A 88 6.53 -8.82 -7.18
N ALA A 89 7.05 -9.55 -6.19
CA ALA A 89 6.22 -10.34 -5.28
C ALA A 89 5.29 -9.43 -4.46
N ASP A 90 5.80 -8.30 -3.98
CA ASP A 90 5.02 -7.29 -3.26
C ASP A 90 3.85 -6.75 -4.10
N LEU A 91 4.06 -6.53 -5.40
CA LEU A 91 3.02 -6.04 -6.30
C LEU A 91 1.79 -6.95 -6.35
N ALA A 92 1.97 -8.28 -6.26
CA ALA A 92 0.85 -9.21 -6.27
C ALA A 92 -0.10 -8.97 -5.08
N PHE A 93 0.46 -8.77 -3.90
CA PHE A 93 -0.30 -8.45 -2.69
C PHE A 93 -0.89 -7.05 -2.74
N MET A 94 -0.10 -6.04 -3.13
CA MET A 94 -0.59 -4.65 -3.23
C MET A 94 -1.73 -4.50 -4.24
N PHE A 95 -1.68 -5.22 -5.36
CA PHE A 95 -2.78 -5.25 -6.33
C PHE A 95 -4.01 -5.96 -5.77
N SER A 96 -3.84 -7.06 -5.03
CA SER A 96 -4.95 -7.74 -4.33
C SER A 96 -5.62 -6.80 -3.34
N ASP A 97 -4.83 -6.11 -2.50
CA ASP A 97 -5.33 -5.14 -1.52
C ASP A 97 -6.12 -4.01 -2.20
N ILE A 98 -5.63 -3.48 -3.33
CA ILE A 98 -6.36 -2.47 -4.12
C ILE A 98 -7.70 -3.00 -4.60
N LYS A 99 -7.74 -4.21 -5.16
CA LYS A 99 -8.98 -4.83 -5.63
C LYS A 99 -9.97 -5.05 -4.49
N GLU A 100 -9.49 -5.57 -3.37
CA GLU A 100 -10.32 -5.93 -2.21
C GLU A 100 -10.86 -4.70 -1.48
N ILE A 101 -10.05 -3.65 -1.33
CA ILE A 101 -10.40 -2.45 -0.55
C ILE A 101 -11.08 -1.37 -1.41
N LEU A 102 -10.58 -1.12 -2.62
CA LEU A 102 -11.05 -0.03 -3.48
C LEU A 102 -11.89 -0.51 -4.69
N GLY A 103 -11.95 -1.82 -4.92
CA GLY A 103 -12.72 -2.42 -6.01
C GLY A 103 -11.93 -2.61 -7.30
N GLU A 104 -12.47 -3.45 -8.17
CA GLU A 104 -11.86 -3.85 -9.44
C GLU A 104 -11.65 -2.67 -10.40
N ASP A 105 -12.58 -1.71 -10.46
CA ASP A 105 -12.44 -0.51 -11.30
C ASP A 105 -11.20 0.29 -10.95
N LYS A 106 -10.88 0.40 -9.65
CA LYS A 106 -9.70 1.14 -9.19
C LYS A 106 -8.41 0.37 -9.49
N LEU A 107 -8.43 -0.96 -9.35
CA LEU A 107 -7.31 -1.78 -9.80
C LEU A 107 -7.05 -1.57 -11.29
N ASN A 108 -8.09 -1.60 -12.12
CA ASN A 108 -7.98 -1.38 -13.57
C ASN A 108 -7.39 0.01 -13.89
N GLU A 109 -7.76 1.06 -13.17
CA GLU A 109 -7.14 2.38 -13.32
C GLU A 109 -5.64 2.36 -13.01
N VAL A 110 -5.25 1.71 -11.91
CA VAL A 110 -3.83 1.57 -11.50
C VAL A 110 -3.04 0.77 -12.52
N LEU A 111 -3.60 -0.33 -13.02
CA LEU A 111 -2.97 -1.16 -14.06
C LEU A 111 -2.82 -0.42 -15.39
N ASN A 112 -3.58 0.64 -15.64
CA ASN A 112 -3.51 1.45 -16.87
C ASN A 112 -2.87 2.83 -16.66
N CYS A 113 -2.21 3.07 -15.54
CA CYS A 113 -1.54 4.35 -15.30
C CYS A 113 -0.25 4.50 -16.14
N SER A 114 0.16 5.75 -16.35
CA SER A 114 1.32 6.11 -17.19
C SER A 114 2.66 5.65 -16.62
N GLU A 115 2.77 5.56 -15.29
CA GLU A 115 3.97 5.10 -14.60
C GLU A 115 4.22 3.61 -14.84
N PHE A 116 3.15 2.84 -15.06
CA PHE A 116 3.25 1.42 -15.31
C PHE A 116 3.41 1.17 -16.81
N THR A 117 4.66 1.09 -17.26
CA THR A 117 4.98 0.92 -18.67
C THR A 117 4.56 -0.44 -19.22
N ASP A 118 4.29 -0.51 -20.52
CA ASP A 118 4.00 -1.78 -21.20
C ASP A 118 5.16 -2.77 -21.10
N CYS A 119 6.40 -2.28 -21.03
CA CYS A 119 7.58 -3.10 -20.83
C CYS A 119 7.51 -3.85 -19.49
N ASN A 120 7.25 -3.11 -18.41
CA ASN A 120 7.07 -3.65 -17.06
C ASN A 120 5.90 -4.63 -16.99
N LYS A 121 4.73 -4.27 -17.55
CA LYS A 121 3.56 -5.16 -17.62
C LYS A 121 3.81 -6.44 -18.38
N ASN A 122 4.65 -6.38 -19.41
CA ASN A 122 4.95 -7.54 -20.24
C ASN A 122 5.95 -8.52 -19.61
N PHE A 123 6.61 -8.14 -18.52
CA PHE A 123 7.52 -9.02 -17.80
C PHE A 123 6.74 -10.16 -17.14
N TYR A 124 7.21 -11.41 -17.31
CA TYR A 124 6.44 -12.60 -16.95
C TYR A 124 6.03 -12.64 -15.46
N ARG A 125 6.91 -12.18 -14.56
CA ARG A 125 6.62 -12.15 -13.11
C ARG A 125 5.54 -11.13 -12.77
N VAL A 126 5.54 -9.99 -13.47
CA VAL A 126 4.53 -8.95 -13.29
C VAL A 126 3.19 -9.42 -13.84
N LYS A 127 3.16 -10.11 -14.99
CA LYS A 127 1.93 -10.75 -15.50
C LYS A 127 1.33 -11.70 -14.46
N HIS A 128 2.14 -12.56 -13.86
CA HIS A 128 1.68 -13.46 -12.80
C HIS A 128 1.16 -12.72 -11.58
N ALA A 129 1.80 -11.62 -11.16
CA ALA A 129 1.31 -10.79 -10.05
C ALA A 129 -0.07 -10.17 -10.37
N ILE A 130 -0.28 -9.72 -11.60
CA ILE A 130 -1.58 -9.19 -12.07
C ILE A 130 -2.62 -10.31 -12.13
N GLU A 131 -2.29 -11.46 -12.71
CA GLU A 131 -3.17 -12.64 -12.80
C GLU A 131 -3.62 -13.11 -11.41
N PHE A 132 -2.69 -13.16 -10.46
CA PHE A 132 -2.95 -13.48 -9.06
C PHE A 132 -3.99 -12.51 -8.46
N ALA A 133 -3.76 -11.21 -8.54
CA ALA A 133 -4.68 -10.21 -7.99
C ALA A 133 -6.05 -10.22 -8.68
N MET A 134 -6.09 -10.51 -9.99
CA MET A 134 -7.34 -10.64 -10.73
C MET A 134 -8.12 -11.92 -10.35
N GLY A 135 -7.50 -12.89 -9.67
CA GLY A 135 -8.10 -14.18 -9.35
C GLY A 135 -8.17 -15.12 -10.56
N ASN A 136 -7.31 -14.91 -11.55
CA ASN A 136 -7.21 -15.70 -12.78
C ASN A 136 -6.12 -16.78 -12.70
N SER A 137 -5.51 -16.98 -11.52
CA SER A 137 -4.58 -18.07 -11.29
C SER A 137 -5.33 -19.40 -11.18
N GLU A 138 -5.23 -20.24 -12.23
CA GLU A 138 -5.59 -21.66 -12.18
C GLU A 138 -4.72 -22.45 -11.19
#